data_AF-A0A7C3TBT6-F1
#
_entry.id   AF-A0A7C3TBT6-F1
#
_cell.length_a   1.000
_cell.length_b   1.000
_cell.length_c   1.000
_cell.angle_alpha   90.00
_cell.angle_beta   90.00
_cell.angle_gamma   90.00
#
_symmetry.space_group_name_H-M   'P 1'
#
loop_
_entity.id
_entity.type
_entity.pdbx_description
1 polymer ?
#
loop_
_entity_poly.entity_id
_entity_poly.type
_entity_poly.pdbx_seq_one_letter_code
_entity_poly.pdbx_strand_id
1 'polypeptide(L)'
;MKATIVYLHAITPVHSGTGQTVAVIDLPIAREKATGWPMIPGSSIKGVVRDSYPGDEKVKEELFGTQENAGKLVLTDQRILCLPVRSFFGTFAWVTCPLVLQRFVKDMTGIGATVPFTATIPTVSGEDACKICPGSKLVNGGKVYLEDLDLNPAEDAADTKTIAGGIAAALFANDQQAQTHFTERFAIVSDELFNFLSETATEVAARIALNERGTTTDDGGNL
;
A
#
# COMPACT_ATOMS: atom_id res chain seq x y z
N MET A 1 -8.54 -11.95 23.36
CA MET A 1 -7.67 -10.89 22.81
C MET A 1 -8.56 -9.96 22.00
N LYS A 2 -8.49 -8.63 22.19
CA LYS A 2 -9.20 -7.68 21.32
C LYS A 2 -8.22 -7.23 20.25
N ALA A 3 -8.64 -7.26 18.99
CA ALA A 3 -7.85 -6.83 17.85
C ALA A 3 -8.66 -5.83 17.03
N THR A 4 -7.98 -4.93 16.33
CA THR A 4 -8.60 -3.91 15.49
C THR A 4 -7.73 -3.70 14.27
N ILE A 5 -8.37 -3.54 13.12
CA ILE A 5 -7.70 -3.26 11.85
C ILE A 5 -7.50 -1.77 11.76
N VAL A 6 -6.29 -1.39 11.38
CA VAL A 6 -5.96 -0.02 11.03
C VAL A 6 -5.71 0.00 9.54
N TYR A 7 -6.40 0.89 8.83
CA TYR A 7 -6.11 1.19 7.44
C TYR A 7 -5.28 2.46 7.38
N LEU A 8 -4.19 2.44 6.62
CA LEU A 8 -3.31 3.58 6.45
C LEU A 8 -3.32 4.01 4.99
N HIS A 9 -3.85 5.21 4.73
CA HIS A 9 -3.83 5.85 3.42
C HIS A 9 -2.77 6.95 3.43
N ALA A 10 -1.72 6.77 2.63
CA ALA A 10 -0.67 7.76 2.46
C ALA A 10 -1.16 8.96 1.66
N ILE A 11 -1.25 10.13 2.30
CA ILE A 11 -1.60 11.41 1.63
C ILE A 11 -0.37 12.14 1.06
N THR A 12 0.83 11.70 1.44
CA THR A 12 2.14 12.17 0.95
C THR A 12 3.03 10.96 0.71
N PRO A 13 4.11 11.06 -0.09
CA PRO A 13 5.07 9.97 -0.24
C PRO A 13 5.60 9.50 1.12
N VAL A 14 5.58 8.19 1.37
CA VAL A 14 6.03 7.59 2.63
C VAL A 14 7.34 6.85 2.41
N HIS A 15 8.38 7.26 3.13
CA HIS A 15 9.66 6.57 3.16
C HIS A 15 9.87 5.89 4.52
N SER A 16 9.49 4.61 4.62
CA SER A 16 9.85 3.76 5.76
C SER A 16 11.17 3.05 5.43
N GLY A 17 12.31 3.67 5.77
CA GLY A 17 13.63 3.18 5.38
C GLY A 17 14.10 1.95 6.15
N THR A 18 14.98 1.15 5.53
CA THR A 18 15.67 0.00 6.17
C THR A 18 17.15 0.24 6.42
N GLY A 19 17.59 1.49 6.30
CA GLY A 19 19.00 1.89 6.34
C GLY A 19 19.64 1.91 4.96
N GLN A 20 20.93 2.23 4.90
CA GLN A 20 21.68 2.25 3.64
C GLN A 20 21.98 0.83 3.17
N THR A 21 21.89 0.61 1.86
CA THR A 21 22.22 -0.68 1.25
C THR A 21 23.22 -0.52 0.12
N VAL A 22 24.08 -1.52 -0.09
CA VAL A 22 24.94 -1.59 -1.28
C VAL A 22 24.11 -2.10 -2.45
N ALA A 23 23.24 -1.23 -2.96
CA ALA A 23 22.33 -1.48 -4.07
C ALA A 23 22.29 -0.26 -4.99
N VAL A 24 21.52 -0.35 -6.09
CA VAL A 24 21.32 0.79 -7.01
C VAL A 24 20.55 1.93 -6.33
N ILE A 25 19.78 1.62 -5.27
CA ILE A 25 19.05 2.58 -4.46
C ILE A 25 19.76 2.66 -3.10
N ASP A 26 20.31 3.83 -2.76
CA ASP A 26 21.06 4.03 -1.51
C ASP A 26 20.17 3.85 -0.28
N LEU A 27 18.99 4.45 -0.32
CA LEU A 27 17.98 4.44 0.76
C LEU A 27 16.70 3.76 0.27
N PRO A 28 16.59 2.43 0.33
CA PRO A 28 15.37 1.72 -0.04
C PRO A 28 14.30 1.82 1.05
N ILE A 29 13.04 1.67 0.62
CA ILE A 29 11.91 1.46 1.53
C ILE A 29 11.86 0.02 2.04
N ALA A 30 11.20 -0.18 3.19
CA ALA A 30 10.95 -1.48 3.78
C ALA A 30 10.05 -2.34 2.89
N ARG A 31 10.48 -3.58 2.70
CA ARG A 31 9.80 -4.59 1.87
C ARG A 31 9.71 -5.90 2.63
N GLU A 32 8.61 -6.62 2.44
CA GLU A 32 8.44 -7.97 2.99
C GLU A 32 9.41 -8.92 2.31
N LYS A 33 10.17 -9.71 3.08
CA LYS A 33 11.24 -10.55 2.50
C LYS A 33 10.72 -11.63 1.54
N ALA A 34 9.53 -12.16 1.80
CA ALA A 34 8.97 -13.28 1.03
C ALA A 34 8.40 -12.85 -0.33
N THR A 35 7.90 -11.61 -0.44
CA THR A 35 7.20 -11.11 -1.63
C THR A 35 7.90 -9.94 -2.28
N GLY A 36 8.79 -9.24 -1.59
CA GLY A 36 9.35 -7.98 -2.07
C GLY A 36 8.37 -6.81 -1.97
N TRP A 37 7.14 -6.99 -1.50
CA TRP A 37 6.14 -5.92 -1.50
C TRP A 37 6.42 -4.85 -0.45
N PRO A 38 6.14 -3.56 -0.73
CA PRO A 38 6.26 -2.50 0.25
C PRO A 38 5.46 -2.79 1.52
N MET A 39 6.05 -2.48 2.67
CA MET A 39 5.39 -2.58 3.98
C MET A 39 5.93 -1.54 4.93
N ILE A 40 5.20 -1.27 6.02
CA ILE A 40 5.70 -0.46 7.13
C ILE A 40 5.86 -1.36 8.35
N PRO A 41 7.08 -1.48 8.93
CA PRO A 41 7.29 -2.34 10.09
C PRO A 41 6.42 -1.94 11.27
N GLY A 42 5.85 -2.92 11.96
CA GLY A 42 5.05 -2.71 13.17
C GLY A 42 5.85 -1.98 14.25
N SER A 43 7.17 -2.19 14.30
CA SER A 43 8.09 -1.45 15.15
C SER A 43 8.18 0.04 14.78
N SER A 44 8.18 0.38 13.49
CA SER A 44 8.22 1.77 13.01
C SER A 44 6.95 2.50 13.44
N ILE A 45 5.79 1.90 13.21
CA ILE A 45 4.49 2.49 13.59
C ILE A 45 4.35 2.56 15.10
N LYS A 46 4.77 1.50 15.82
CA LYS A 46 4.80 1.52 17.27
C LYS A 46 5.62 2.69 17.80
N GLY A 47 6.76 2.98 17.17
CA GLY A 47 7.59 4.15 17.48
C GLY A 47 6.83 5.45 17.30
N VAL A 48 6.23 5.69 16.13
CA VAL A 48 5.46 6.90 15.83
C VAL A 48 4.27 7.07 16.78
N VAL A 49 3.46 6.02 16.98
CA VAL A 49 2.26 6.07 17.82
C VAL A 49 2.63 6.25 19.30
N ARG A 50 3.72 5.63 19.77
CA ARG A 50 4.25 5.84 21.12
C ARG A 50 4.69 7.30 21.30
N ASP A 51 5.44 7.84 20.35
CA ASP A 51 5.96 9.21 20.42
C ASP A 51 4.83 10.24 20.43
N SER A 52 3.84 10.07 19.55
CA SER A 52 2.69 10.96 19.43
C SER A 52 1.64 10.79 20.54
N TYR A 53 1.81 9.84 21.46
CA TYR A 53 0.82 9.59 22.51
C TYR A 53 0.77 10.76 23.50
N PRO A 54 -0.36 11.49 23.60
CA PRO A 54 -0.44 12.73 24.39
C PRO A 54 -0.78 12.48 25.87
N GLY A 55 -0.99 11.22 26.27
CA GLY A 55 -1.43 10.85 27.60
C GLY A 55 -0.29 10.75 28.61
N ASP A 56 -0.64 10.33 29.82
CA ASP A 56 0.29 10.18 30.94
C ASP A 56 1.39 9.14 30.64
N GLU A 57 2.62 9.43 31.10
CA GLU A 57 3.80 8.59 30.82
C GLU A 57 3.64 7.17 31.39
N LYS A 58 2.99 7.02 32.55
CA LYS A 58 2.73 5.69 33.13
C LYS A 58 1.83 4.86 32.22
N VAL A 59 0.80 5.47 31.64
CA VAL A 59 -0.09 4.78 30.69
C VAL A 59 0.65 4.46 29.39
N LYS A 60 1.50 5.37 28.91
CA LYS A 60 2.36 5.16 27.75
C LYS A 60 3.26 3.95 27.94
N GLU A 61 3.95 3.85 29.08
CA GLU A 61 4.78 2.69 29.42
C GLU A 61 3.98 1.40 29.51
N GLU A 62 2.78 1.41 30.11
CA GLU A 62 1.92 0.23 30.15
C GLU A 62 1.46 -0.23 28.77
N LEU A 63 1.16 0.70 27.87
CA LEU A 63 0.69 0.39 26.51
C LEU A 63 1.83 -0.10 25.62
N PHE A 64 2.96 0.61 25.60
CA PHE A 64 4.03 0.35 24.64
C PHE A 64 5.19 -0.48 25.20
N GLY A 65 5.30 -0.58 26.52
CA GLY A 65 6.36 -1.30 27.23
C GLY A 65 7.56 -0.42 27.59
N THR A 66 8.36 -0.94 28.52
CA THR A 66 9.66 -0.39 28.94
C THR A 66 10.79 -1.33 28.49
N GLN A 67 12.02 -1.10 28.94
CA GLN A 67 13.12 -2.04 28.69
C GLN A 67 12.92 -3.35 29.47
N GLU A 68 12.26 -3.28 30.63
CA GLU A 68 12.08 -4.37 31.58
C GLU A 68 10.72 -5.07 31.42
N ASN A 69 9.70 -4.37 30.89
CA ASN A 69 8.33 -4.86 30.84
C ASN A 69 7.73 -4.77 29.43
N ALA A 70 7.05 -5.84 29.00
CA ALA A 70 6.31 -5.87 27.75
C ALA A 70 5.07 -4.95 27.80
N GLY A 71 4.80 -4.26 26.69
CA GLY A 71 3.60 -3.43 26.54
C GLY A 71 2.33 -4.25 26.28
N LYS A 72 1.18 -3.68 26.61
CA LYS A 72 -0.15 -4.26 26.37
C LYS A 72 -0.58 -4.20 24.89
N LEU A 73 0.01 -3.31 24.09
CA LEU A 73 -0.32 -3.10 22.69
C LEU A 73 0.70 -3.77 21.75
N VAL A 74 0.19 -4.57 20.82
CA VAL A 74 0.96 -5.17 19.74
C VAL A 74 0.51 -4.53 18.42
N LEU A 75 1.44 -3.87 17.73
CA LEU A 75 1.23 -3.37 16.37
C LEU A 75 1.94 -4.31 15.41
N THR A 76 1.19 -4.86 14.46
CA THR A 76 1.72 -5.70 13.39
C THR A 76 2.19 -4.85 12.21
N ASP A 77 3.01 -5.45 11.35
CA ASP A 77 3.44 -4.83 10.09
C ASP A 77 2.22 -4.41 9.25
N GLN A 78 2.29 -3.23 8.64
CA GLN A 78 1.29 -2.80 7.66
C GLN A 78 1.66 -3.35 6.30
N ARG A 79 0.81 -4.23 5.81
CA ARG A 79 0.93 -4.86 4.50
C ARG A 79 0.19 -4.03 3.47
N ILE A 80 0.74 -3.95 2.27
CA ILE A 80 0.09 -3.25 1.17
C ILE A 80 -1.26 -3.89 0.81
N LEU A 81 -2.27 -3.06 0.59
CA LEU A 81 -3.60 -3.47 0.11
C LEU A 81 -3.83 -2.97 -1.33
N CYS A 82 -3.46 -1.73 -1.60
CA CYS A 82 -3.48 -1.13 -2.94
C CYS A 82 -2.22 -0.31 -3.17
N LEU A 83 -1.62 -0.46 -4.35
CA LEU A 83 -0.49 0.33 -4.83
C LEU A 83 -1.02 1.38 -5.83
N PRO A 84 -0.78 2.68 -5.62
CA PRO A 84 -1.05 3.67 -6.66
C PRO A 84 -0.02 3.50 -7.79
N VAL A 85 -0.50 3.24 -9.01
CA VAL A 85 0.33 3.06 -10.21
C VAL A 85 -0.12 4.07 -11.26
N ARG A 86 0.82 4.65 -12.00
CA ARG A 86 0.48 5.57 -13.10
C ARG A 86 -0.38 4.84 -14.12
N SER A 87 -1.45 5.49 -14.55
CA SER A 87 -2.28 4.99 -15.65
C SER A 87 -2.47 6.07 -16.69
N PHE A 88 -2.40 5.68 -17.97
CA PHE A 88 -2.57 6.62 -19.07
C PHE A 88 -3.96 7.25 -19.08
N PHE A 89 -4.99 6.47 -18.75
CA PHE A 89 -6.35 6.95 -18.57
C PHE A 89 -6.71 7.01 -17.08
N GLY A 90 -7.53 7.97 -16.68
CA GLY A 90 -7.92 8.10 -15.27
C GLY A 90 -6.80 8.60 -14.34
N THR A 91 -5.63 8.98 -14.88
CA THR A 91 -4.43 9.53 -14.20
C THR A 91 -3.61 8.50 -13.43
N PHE A 92 -4.27 7.66 -12.64
CA PHE A 92 -3.63 6.59 -11.87
C PHE A 92 -4.63 5.50 -11.53
N ALA A 93 -4.13 4.32 -11.18
CA ALA A 93 -4.92 3.19 -10.73
C ALA A 93 -4.56 2.81 -9.28
N TRP A 94 -5.57 2.43 -8.49
CA TRP A 94 -5.41 1.67 -7.26
C TRP A 94 -5.29 0.19 -7.62
N VAL A 95 -4.05 -0.29 -7.73
CA VAL A 95 -3.75 -1.64 -8.19
C VAL A 95 -3.66 -2.59 -7.00
N THR A 96 -4.27 -3.76 -7.12
CA THR A 96 -4.11 -4.89 -6.19
C THR A 96 -4.03 -6.20 -6.97
N CYS A 97 -3.90 -7.33 -6.29
CA CYS A 97 -3.90 -8.65 -6.91
C CYS A 97 -4.64 -9.70 -6.05
N PRO A 98 -4.98 -10.87 -6.62
CA PRO A 98 -5.66 -11.94 -5.90
C PRO A 98 -4.97 -12.32 -4.59
N LEU A 99 -3.65 -12.47 -4.57
CA LEU A 99 -2.91 -12.86 -3.37
C LEU A 99 -2.97 -11.78 -2.27
N VAL A 100 -2.91 -10.49 -2.60
CA VAL A 100 -3.10 -9.40 -1.63
C VAL A 100 -4.48 -9.48 -1.00
N LEU A 101 -5.53 -9.65 -1.82
CA LEU A 101 -6.91 -9.73 -1.35
C LEU A 101 -7.14 -10.98 -0.48
N GLN A 102 -6.57 -12.13 -0.87
CA GLN A 102 -6.68 -13.38 -0.10
C GLN A 102 -6.00 -13.25 1.26
N ARG A 103 -4.81 -12.61 1.31
CA ARG A 103 -4.11 -12.31 2.56
C ARG A 103 -4.91 -11.37 3.44
N PHE A 104 -5.50 -10.31 2.86
CA PHE A 104 -6.38 -9.40 3.58
C PHE A 104 -7.57 -10.12 4.21
N VAL A 105 -8.31 -10.94 3.43
CA VAL A 105 -9.42 -11.74 3.95
C VAL A 105 -8.98 -12.68 5.07
N LYS A 106 -7.83 -13.35 4.90
CA LYS A 106 -7.26 -14.24 5.91
C LYS A 106 -6.90 -13.50 7.20
N ASP A 107 -6.25 -12.35 7.11
CA ASP A 107 -5.84 -11.54 8.25
C ASP A 107 -7.08 -10.99 9.00
N MET A 108 -8.07 -10.45 8.28
CA MET A 108 -9.35 -10.00 8.84
C MET A 108 -10.07 -11.12 9.60
N THR A 109 -10.23 -12.27 8.96
CA THR A 109 -10.91 -13.43 9.55
C THR A 109 -10.13 -13.99 10.74
N GLY A 110 -8.80 -14.05 10.64
CA GLY A 110 -7.92 -14.59 11.68
C GLY A 110 -7.99 -13.80 13.00
N ILE A 111 -8.31 -12.50 12.94
CA ILE A 111 -8.50 -11.67 14.13
C ILE A 111 -9.98 -11.51 14.53
N GLY A 112 -10.90 -12.17 13.83
CA GLY A 112 -12.34 -12.08 14.07
C GLY A 112 -12.99 -10.76 13.61
N ALA A 113 -12.36 -10.04 12.69
CA ALA A 113 -12.92 -8.82 12.09
C ALA A 113 -13.80 -9.15 10.87
N THR A 114 -14.79 -8.30 10.61
CA THR A 114 -15.68 -8.43 9.44
C THR A 114 -14.97 -7.94 8.19
N VAL A 115 -14.78 -8.81 7.20
CA VAL A 115 -14.30 -8.44 5.86
C VAL A 115 -15.27 -7.41 5.26
N PRO A 116 -14.80 -6.27 4.73
CA PRO A 116 -15.67 -5.18 4.29
C PRO A 116 -16.38 -5.45 2.96
N PHE A 117 -16.22 -6.62 2.37
CA PHE A 117 -16.89 -7.05 1.14
C PHE A 117 -17.24 -8.54 1.21
N THR A 118 -18.27 -8.93 0.46
CA THR A 118 -18.68 -10.33 0.26
C THR A 118 -18.66 -10.62 -1.23
N ALA A 119 -17.54 -11.13 -1.73
CA ALA A 119 -17.31 -11.39 -3.14
C ALA A 119 -16.31 -12.54 -3.32
N THR A 120 -16.37 -13.21 -4.47
CA THR A 120 -15.30 -14.15 -4.84
C THR A 120 -14.09 -13.35 -5.30
N ILE A 121 -12.90 -13.65 -4.78
CA ILE A 121 -11.68 -13.01 -5.26
C ILE A 121 -11.43 -13.51 -6.68
N PRO A 122 -11.42 -12.62 -7.70
CA PRO A 122 -11.33 -13.05 -9.09
C PRO A 122 -9.94 -13.60 -9.39
N THR A 123 -9.88 -14.64 -10.22
CA THR A 123 -8.62 -15.11 -10.79
C THR A 123 -8.18 -14.18 -11.93
N VAL A 124 -6.89 -13.85 -11.97
CA VAL A 124 -6.27 -13.09 -13.06
C VAL A 124 -5.05 -13.87 -13.53
N SER A 125 -5.21 -14.62 -14.63
CA SER A 125 -4.23 -15.63 -15.08
C SER A 125 -3.45 -15.25 -16.35
N GLY A 126 -3.77 -14.13 -16.98
CA GLY A 126 -3.00 -13.59 -18.12
C GLY A 126 -2.03 -12.50 -17.66
N GLU A 127 -0.83 -12.48 -18.25
CA GLU A 127 0.19 -11.46 -17.96
C GLU A 127 -0.27 -10.04 -18.34
N ASP A 128 -1.12 -9.94 -19.36
CA ASP A 128 -1.76 -8.70 -19.80
C ASP A 128 -3.20 -8.57 -19.30
N ALA A 129 -3.68 -9.45 -18.42
CA ALA A 129 -5.07 -9.41 -17.96
C ALA A 129 -5.23 -8.49 -16.76
N CYS A 130 -6.34 -7.76 -16.70
CA CYS A 130 -6.77 -7.08 -15.49
C CYS A 130 -8.29 -7.14 -15.31
N LYS A 131 -8.76 -6.94 -14.09
CA LYS A 131 -10.17 -6.73 -13.75
C LYS A 131 -10.37 -5.30 -13.28
N ILE A 132 -11.40 -4.65 -13.81
CA ILE A 132 -11.75 -3.26 -13.48
C ILE A 132 -13.23 -3.17 -13.13
N CYS A 133 -13.61 -2.12 -12.41
CA CYS A 133 -15.01 -1.84 -12.16
C CYS A 133 -15.75 -1.39 -13.45
N PRO A 134 -17.05 -1.70 -13.60
CA PRO A 134 -17.85 -1.17 -14.71
C PRO A 134 -17.81 0.36 -14.76
N GLY A 135 -17.59 0.92 -15.95
CA GLY A 135 -17.47 2.38 -16.12
C GLY A 135 -16.18 2.98 -15.57
N SER A 136 -15.15 2.15 -15.33
CA SER A 136 -13.84 2.62 -14.86
C SER A 136 -13.25 3.69 -15.77
N LYS A 137 -12.52 4.63 -15.17
CA LYS A 137 -11.76 5.67 -15.90
C LYS A 137 -10.43 5.18 -16.44
N LEU A 138 -10.04 3.94 -16.13
CA LEU A 138 -8.77 3.35 -16.57
C LEU A 138 -8.83 2.80 -17.99
N VAL A 139 -10.04 2.58 -18.53
CA VAL A 139 -10.25 1.97 -19.84
C VAL A 139 -10.65 3.00 -20.90
N ASN A 140 -10.00 2.92 -22.06
CA ASN A 140 -10.43 3.62 -23.27
C ASN A 140 -10.06 2.75 -24.48
N GLY A 141 -10.96 2.65 -25.46
CA GLY A 141 -10.76 1.79 -26.63
C GLY A 141 -10.58 0.30 -26.27
N GLY A 142 -11.12 -0.16 -25.13
CA GLY A 142 -10.98 -1.55 -24.67
C GLY A 142 -9.60 -1.91 -24.12
N LYS A 143 -8.76 -0.92 -23.81
CA LYS A 143 -7.41 -1.10 -23.24
C LYS A 143 -7.25 -0.32 -21.96
N VAL A 144 -6.45 -0.89 -21.05
CA VAL A 144 -5.91 -0.23 -19.85
C VAL A 144 -4.40 -0.16 -20.02
N TYR A 145 -3.81 1.00 -19.69
CA TYR A 145 -2.36 1.17 -19.71
C TYR A 145 -1.88 1.52 -18.30
N LEU A 146 -1.07 0.65 -17.71
CA LEU A 146 -0.43 0.87 -16.40
C LEU A 146 1.08 0.99 -16.63
N GLU A 147 1.66 2.13 -16.26
CA GLU A 147 3.01 2.52 -16.73
C GLU A 147 3.15 2.39 -18.26
N ASP A 148 4.03 1.51 -18.73
CA ASP A 148 4.31 1.17 -20.12
C ASP A 148 3.71 -0.19 -20.54
N LEU A 149 2.79 -0.74 -19.74
CA LEU A 149 2.19 -2.05 -19.95
C LEU A 149 0.78 -1.95 -20.55
N ASP A 150 0.55 -2.73 -21.60
CA ASP A 150 -0.73 -2.82 -22.31
C ASP A 150 -1.57 -3.96 -21.73
N LEU A 151 -2.70 -3.63 -21.10
CA LEU A 151 -3.57 -4.62 -20.47
C LEU A 151 -4.92 -4.76 -21.19
N ASN A 152 -5.40 -6.00 -21.22
CA ASN A 152 -6.73 -6.41 -21.65
C ASN A 152 -7.65 -6.48 -20.42
N PRO A 153 -8.52 -5.48 -20.20
CA PRO A 153 -9.49 -5.54 -19.12
C PRO A 153 -10.57 -6.57 -19.42
N ALA A 154 -10.84 -7.44 -18.46
CA ALA A 154 -12.10 -8.17 -18.40
C ALA A 154 -13.02 -7.43 -17.42
N GLU A 155 -14.15 -6.94 -17.91
CA GLU A 155 -15.22 -6.42 -17.05
C GLU A 155 -15.88 -7.58 -16.32
N ASP A 156 -15.31 -7.95 -15.17
CA ASP A 156 -15.92 -8.88 -14.23
C ASP A 156 -16.66 -8.07 -13.16
N ALA A 157 -17.86 -7.65 -13.58
CA ALA A 157 -18.53 -6.45 -13.12
C ALA A 157 -19.06 -6.48 -11.68
N ALA A 158 -19.34 -7.66 -11.12
CA ALA A 158 -20.00 -7.78 -9.83
C ALA A 158 -18.99 -7.87 -8.67
N ASP A 159 -18.07 -8.84 -8.73
CA ASP A 159 -17.12 -9.09 -7.64
C ASP A 159 -16.11 -7.94 -7.50
N THR A 160 -15.51 -7.48 -8.61
CA THR A 160 -14.53 -6.37 -8.59
C THR A 160 -15.13 -5.10 -8.00
N LYS A 161 -16.37 -4.76 -8.37
CA LYS A 161 -17.09 -3.60 -7.84
C LYS A 161 -17.40 -3.76 -6.36
N THR A 162 -17.79 -4.95 -5.92
CA THR A 162 -18.10 -5.24 -4.52
C THR A 162 -16.86 -5.16 -3.64
N ILE A 163 -15.73 -5.69 -4.12
CA ILE A 163 -14.42 -5.58 -3.45
C ILE A 163 -14.00 -4.11 -3.35
N ALA A 164 -13.99 -3.40 -4.48
CA ALA A 164 -13.61 -1.98 -4.52
C ALA A 164 -14.48 -1.13 -3.60
N GLY A 165 -15.81 -1.32 -3.64
CA GLY A 165 -16.76 -0.60 -2.80
C GLY A 165 -16.57 -0.90 -1.32
N GLY A 166 -16.30 -2.15 -0.94
CA GLY A 166 -16.03 -2.52 0.45
C GLY A 166 -14.75 -1.89 0.99
N ILE A 167 -13.65 -1.98 0.23
CA ILE A 167 -12.38 -1.35 0.59
C ILE A 167 -12.53 0.17 0.67
N ALA A 168 -13.19 0.78 -0.30
CA ALA A 168 -13.46 2.21 -0.33
C ALA A 168 -14.28 2.67 0.88
N ALA A 169 -15.35 1.96 1.23
CA ALA A 169 -16.20 2.28 2.38
C ALA A 169 -15.42 2.16 3.71
N ALA A 170 -14.51 1.19 3.82
CA ALA A 170 -13.65 1.04 4.99
C ALA A 170 -12.61 2.18 5.10
N LEU A 171 -12.01 2.59 3.98
CA LEU A 171 -11.00 3.66 3.94
C LEU A 171 -11.58 5.07 4.07
N PHE A 172 -12.73 5.31 3.45
CA PHE A 172 -13.32 6.64 3.22
C PHE A 172 -14.75 6.72 3.74
N ALA A 173 -15.02 6.19 4.94
CA ALA A 173 -16.36 6.01 5.50
C ALA A 173 -17.27 7.26 5.43
N ASN A 174 -16.68 8.45 5.55
CA ASN A 174 -17.41 9.74 5.55
C ASN A 174 -17.19 10.57 4.27
N ASP A 175 -16.57 10.01 3.23
CA ASP A 175 -16.26 10.73 1.99
C ASP A 175 -16.74 9.93 0.76
N GLN A 176 -17.99 10.19 0.38
CA GLN A 176 -18.63 9.53 -0.76
C GLN A 176 -17.89 9.82 -2.08
N GLN A 177 -17.32 11.02 -2.22
CA GLN A 177 -16.59 11.40 -3.43
C GLN A 177 -15.28 10.61 -3.53
N ALA A 178 -14.53 10.47 -2.44
CA ALA A 178 -13.35 9.62 -2.39
C ALA A 178 -13.68 8.14 -2.67
N GLN A 179 -14.80 7.63 -2.15
CA GLN A 179 -15.24 6.27 -2.45
C GLN A 179 -15.52 6.06 -3.94
N THR A 180 -16.20 7.02 -4.59
CA THR A 180 -16.44 7.00 -6.03
C THR A 180 -15.12 7.07 -6.80
N HIS A 181 -14.22 8.01 -6.43
CA HIS A 181 -12.92 8.16 -7.09
C HIS A 181 -12.04 6.91 -6.98
N PHE A 182 -12.06 6.24 -5.82
CA PHE A 182 -11.37 4.97 -5.61
C PHE A 182 -11.92 3.88 -6.55
N THR A 183 -13.24 3.68 -6.53
CA THR A 183 -13.90 2.63 -7.32
C THR A 183 -13.71 2.82 -8.83
N GLU A 184 -13.77 4.06 -9.32
CA GLU A 184 -13.54 4.38 -10.73
C GLU A 184 -12.13 4.05 -11.24
N ARG A 185 -11.16 3.92 -10.33
CA ARG A 185 -9.73 3.72 -10.61
C ARG A 185 -9.17 2.44 -9.98
N PHE A 186 -10.03 1.53 -9.54
CA PHE A 186 -9.59 0.28 -8.95
C PHE A 186 -9.32 -0.76 -10.04
N ALA A 187 -8.18 -1.46 -9.92
CA ALA A 187 -7.79 -2.52 -10.82
C ALA A 187 -7.21 -3.72 -10.04
N ILE A 188 -7.60 -4.92 -10.43
CA ILE A 188 -7.00 -6.17 -9.96
C ILE A 188 -6.18 -6.74 -11.12
N VAL A 189 -4.88 -6.91 -10.92
CA VAL A 189 -3.95 -7.52 -11.89
C VAL A 189 -3.51 -8.90 -11.41
N SER A 190 -2.71 -9.63 -12.20
CA SER A 190 -2.09 -10.88 -11.74
C SER A 190 -1.12 -10.64 -10.59
N ASP A 191 -0.83 -11.69 -9.82
CA ASP A 191 0.12 -11.60 -8.70
C ASP A 191 1.53 -11.24 -9.19
N GLU A 192 1.93 -11.77 -10.34
CA GLU A 192 3.21 -11.50 -10.99
C GLU A 192 3.32 -10.05 -11.47
N LEU A 193 2.26 -9.52 -12.09
CA LEU A 193 2.22 -8.13 -12.54
C LEU A 193 2.21 -7.17 -11.34
N PHE A 194 1.47 -7.48 -10.28
CA PHE A 194 1.52 -6.70 -9.05
C PHE A 194 2.91 -6.72 -8.42
N ASN A 195 3.59 -7.87 -8.43
CA ASN A 195 4.96 -7.98 -7.95
C ASN A 195 5.89 -7.04 -8.72
N PHE A 196 5.86 -7.11 -10.06
CA PHE A 196 6.63 -6.23 -10.93
C PHE A 196 6.36 -4.75 -10.64
N LEU A 197 5.08 -4.33 -10.64
CA LEU A 197 4.70 -2.94 -10.36
C LEU A 197 5.11 -2.48 -8.97
N SER A 198 5.08 -3.37 -7.96
CA SER A 198 5.51 -3.03 -6.60
C SER A 198 7.00 -2.71 -6.50
N GLU A 199 7.81 -3.19 -7.45
CA GLU A 199 9.25 -2.95 -7.51
C GLU A 199 9.58 -1.75 -8.41
N THR A 200 8.82 -1.55 -9.49
CA THR A 200 9.15 -0.57 -10.55
C THR A 200 8.34 0.72 -10.51
N ALA A 201 7.13 0.70 -9.95
CA ALA A 201 6.23 1.87 -9.91
C ALA A 201 6.34 2.69 -8.62
N THR A 202 7.29 2.38 -7.73
CA THR A 202 7.59 3.22 -6.55
C THR A 202 8.49 4.38 -6.93
N GLU A 203 8.24 5.56 -6.35
CA GLU A 203 9.04 6.75 -6.61
C GLU A 203 10.52 6.55 -6.21
N VAL A 204 11.43 6.84 -7.15
CA VAL A 204 12.88 6.92 -6.91
C VAL A 204 13.33 8.35 -7.21
N ALA A 205 13.76 9.07 -6.18
CA ALA A 205 14.14 10.47 -6.28
C ALA A 205 15.64 10.66 -6.03
N ALA A 206 16.36 11.23 -7.00
CA ALA A 206 17.74 11.65 -6.80
C ALA A 206 17.77 12.91 -5.90
N ARG A 207 18.62 12.89 -4.86
CA ARG A 207 18.79 14.02 -3.93
C ARG A 207 20.24 14.48 -3.96
N ILE A 208 20.44 15.79 -3.89
CA ILE A 208 21.77 16.42 -3.83
C ILE A 208 21.82 17.40 -2.67
N ALA A 209 22.99 17.54 -2.06
CA ALA A 209 23.30 18.63 -1.15
C ALA A 209 24.03 19.74 -1.92
N LEU A 210 23.67 21.00 -1.64
CA LEU A 210 24.35 22.18 -2.17
C LEU A 210 25.13 22.85 -1.04
N ASN A 211 26.33 23.34 -1.33
CA ASN A 211 27.09 24.22 -0.45
C ASN A 211 27.14 25.65 -1.02
N GLU A 212 27.71 26.57 -0.24
CA GLU A 212 27.85 27.98 -0.61
C GLU A 212 28.66 28.22 -1.91
N ARG A 213 29.41 27.22 -2.40
CA ARG A 213 30.23 27.29 -3.63
C ARG A 213 29.61 26.57 -4.83
N GLY A 214 28.45 25.93 -4.68
CA GLY A 214 27.80 25.15 -5.72
C GLY A 214 27.31 23.79 -5.22
N THR A 215 27.36 22.77 -6.07
CA THR A 215 27.07 21.38 -5.67
C THR A 215 28.27 20.78 -4.93
N THR A 216 28.06 20.18 -3.76
CA THR A 216 29.13 19.39 -3.11
C THR A 216 29.42 18.14 -3.94
N THR A 217 30.68 18.00 -4.38
CA THR A 217 31.28 16.70 -4.74
C THR A 217 32.44 16.32 -3.81
N ASP A 218 32.62 17.07 -2.72
CA ASP A 218 33.72 16.85 -1.79
C ASP A 218 33.24 15.99 -0.61
N ASP A 219 33.83 14.80 -0.51
CA ASP A 219 33.82 13.84 0.60
C ASP A 219 32.46 13.23 1.03
N GLY A 220 31.74 12.70 0.04
CA GLY A 220 30.67 11.72 0.27
C GLY A 220 29.28 12.32 0.31
N GLY A 221 28.82 12.87 -0.81
CA GLY A 221 27.49 13.48 -1.03
C GLY A 221 26.27 12.56 -0.84
N ASN A 222 26.38 11.56 0.02
CA ASN A 222 25.27 10.80 0.56
C ASN A 222 24.74 11.54 1.78
N LEU A 223 23.42 11.78 1.80
CA LEU A 223 22.70 12.02 3.03
C LEU A 223 22.72 10.76 3.92
#